data_AF-A0A535VV39-F1
#
_entry.id   AF-A0A535VV39-F1
#
_cell.length_a   1.000
_cell.length_b   1.000
_cell.length_c   1.000
_cell.angle_alpha   90.00
_cell.angle_beta   90.00
_cell.angle_gamma   90.00
#
_symmetry.space_group_name_H-M   'P 1'
#
loop_
_entity.id
_entity.type
_entity.pdbx_description
1 polymer ?
#
loop_
_entity_poly.entity_id
_entity_poly.type
_entity_poly.pdbx_seq_one_letter_code
_entity_poly.pdbx_strand_id
1 'polypeptide(L)'
;MDKSGRVVRRETGFSRPAGIWTNPTGHGGPYLVADENASAVFALQNAGGHYVLAGNLPGVDDVVRTSGGHVLVILPGQGRLYDVTGHANLATGLRNPQGLGFDGVENVLVTESDAGRLDRVVRTFALEQPTSVQRLAPDQTVCLGILRAPGYKDQVAIEQAVNADYDPAATILDRVEVRPVRCFLPVCVASVAVRSPAGIQVAQFAYRD
;
A
#
# COMPACT_ATOMS: atom_id res chain seq x y z
N MET A 1 -9.38 12.14 18.51
CA MET A 1 -8.96 11.94 19.90
C MET A 1 -9.70 12.93 20.77
N ASP A 2 -10.28 12.52 21.90
CA ASP A 2 -10.55 13.52 22.93
C ASP A 2 -9.19 14.12 23.35
N LYS A 3 -9.14 15.39 23.74
CA LYS A 3 -7.87 16.03 24.10
C LYS A 3 -7.26 15.46 25.39
N SER A 4 -7.96 14.55 26.06
CA SER A 4 -7.53 13.98 27.34
C SER A 4 -6.50 12.85 27.16
N GLY A 5 -6.45 12.22 25.98
CA GLY A 5 -5.56 11.08 25.75
C GLY A 5 -5.88 9.87 26.63
N ARG A 6 -7.09 9.82 27.21
CA ARG A 6 -7.48 8.77 28.16
C ARG A 6 -7.71 7.44 27.44
N VAL A 7 -7.19 6.36 28.02
CA VAL A 7 -7.55 4.99 27.63
C VAL A 7 -8.98 4.70 28.07
N VAL A 8 -9.90 4.53 27.12
CA VAL A 8 -11.34 4.34 27.39
C VAL A 8 -11.77 2.87 27.42
N ARG A 9 -10.95 1.96 26.89
CA ARG A 9 -11.20 0.52 26.87
C ARG A 9 -9.88 -0.24 26.87
N ARG A 10 -9.85 -1.40 27.53
CA ARG A 10 -8.71 -2.32 27.55
C ARG A 10 -9.21 -3.73 27.27
N GLU A 11 -8.61 -4.38 26.30
CA GLU A 11 -8.76 -5.81 26.04
C GLU A 11 -7.47 -6.51 26.49
N THR A 12 -7.60 -7.67 27.13
CA THR A 12 -6.50 -8.45 27.70
C THR A 12 -6.53 -9.88 27.17
N GLY A 13 -5.51 -10.69 27.50
CA GLY A 13 -5.44 -12.10 27.08
C GLY A 13 -4.53 -12.35 25.87
N PHE A 14 -3.90 -11.30 25.34
CA PHE A 14 -2.82 -11.39 24.36
C PHE A 14 -1.50 -11.78 25.05
N SER A 15 -0.63 -12.49 24.32
CA SER A 15 0.70 -12.90 24.76
C SER A 15 1.76 -11.84 24.43
N ARG A 16 1.82 -11.41 23.16
CA ARG A 16 2.58 -10.24 22.70
C ARG A 16 1.88 -9.61 21.47
N PRO A 17 0.85 -8.76 21.67
CA PRO A 17 0.19 -8.09 20.56
C PRO A 17 1.16 -7.09 19.93
N ALA A 18 1.52 -7.31 18.68
CA ALA A 18 2.58 -6.60 17.97
C ALA A 18 2.02 -5.61 16.93
N GLY A 19 0.99 -6.03 16.19
CA GLY A 19 0.36 -5.24 15.14
C GLY A 19 -1.15 -5.24 15.23
N ILE A 20 -1.78 -4.22 14.65
CA ILE A 20 -3.24 -4.04 14.67
C ILE A 20 -3.75 -3.53 13.34
N TRP A 21 -4.80 -4.18 12.83
CA TRP A 21 -5.62 -3.64 11.75
C TRP A 21 -6.92 -3.06 12.32
N THR A 22 -7.13 -1.77 12.10
CA THR A 22 -8.23 -1.00 12.72
C THR A 22 -9.51 -0.97 11.90
N ASN A 23 -9.70 -1.92 10.97
CA ASN A 23 -10.84 -1.99 10.05
C ASN A 23 -11.31 -0.60 9.57
N PRO A 24 -10.51 0.08 8.73
CA PRO A 24 -10.88 1.39 8.21
C PRO A 24 -12.20 1.31 7.45
N THR A 25 -12.92 2.43 7.41
CA THR A 25 -14.22 2.56 6.76
C THR A 25 -14.17 1.97 5.34
N GLY A 26 -15.06 1.02 5.04
CA GLY A 26 -15.14 0.37 3.72
C GLY A 26 -14.63 -1.07 3.64
N HIS A 27 -13.83 -1.55 4.61
CA HIS A 27 -13.28 -2.92 4.56
C HIS A 27 -14.14 -3.98 5.28
N GLY A 28 -14.97 -3.55 6.23
CA GLY A 28 -15.87 -4.43 6.98
C GLY A 28 -15.16 -5.44 7.91
N GLY A 29 -15.89 -5.92 8.92
CA GLY A 29 -15.40 -6.94 9.85
C GLY A 29 -14.74 -6.42 11.13
N PRO A 30 -14.11 -7.30 11.92
CA PRO A 30 -13.53 -6.94 13.21
C PRO A 30 -12.17 -6.25 13.06
N TYR A 31 -11.70 -5.58 14.12
CA TYR A 31 -10.28 -5.25 14.26
C TYR A 31 -9.47 -6.55 14.37
N LEU A 32 -8.30 -6.56 13.76
CA LEU A 32 -7.38 -7.70 13.81
C LEU A 32 -6.16 -7.35 14.65
N VAL A 33 -5.65 -8.31 15.40
CA VAL A 33 -4.44 -8.17 16.20
C VAL A 33 -3.49 -9.31 15.85
N ALA A 34 -2.28 -8.97 15.38
CA ALA A 34 -1.19 -9.92 15.25
C ALA A 34 -0.55 -10.10 16.63
N ASP A 35 -0.47 -11.34 17.11
CA ASP A 35 0.14 -11.67 18.39
C ASP A 35 1.30 -12.65 18.17
N GLU A 36 2.52 -12.14 18.31
CA GLU A 36 3.73 -12.86 17.93
C GLU A 36 3.92 -14.12 18.78
N ASN A 37 3.81 -13.98 20.10
CA ASN A 37 4.07 -15.07 21.03
C ASN A 37 2.92 -16.08 21.05
N ALA A 38 1.70 -15.68 20.70
CA ALA A 38 0.60 -16.62 20.46
C ALA A 38 0.68 -17.29 19.08
N SER A 39 1.57 -16.81 18.20
CA SER A 39 1.69 -17.28 16.80
C SER A 39 0.35 -17.26 16.07
N ALA A 40 -0.42 -16.19 16.27
CA ALA A 40 -1.82 -16.12 15.85
C ALA A 40 -2.25 -14.69 15.48
N VAL A 41 -3.25 -14.62 14.61
CA VAL A 41 -4.06 -13.41 14.41
C VAL A 41 -5.38 -13.58 15.14
N PHE A 42 -5.72 -12.60 15.97
CA PHE A 42 -6.99 -12.52 16.67
C PHE A 42 -7.94 -11.53 15.99
N ALA A 43 -9.23 -11.82 16.04
CA ALA A 43 -10.29 -10.91 15.66
C ALA A 43 -11.05 -10.43 16.91
N LEU A 44 -11.21 -9.11 17.05
CA LEU A 44 -11.92 -8.52 18.18
C LEU A 44 -13.44 -8.61 18.02
N GLN A 45 -14.12 -8.91 19.11
CA GLN A 45 -15.59 -8.92 19.16
C GLN A 45 -16.11 -7.56 19.60
N ASN A 46 -17.16 -7.07 18.93
CA ASN A 46 -17.80 -5.78 19.25
C ASN A 46 -18.34 -5.73 20.70
N ALA A 47 -18.73 -6.87 21.26
CA ALA A 47 -19.29 -6.97 22.61
C ALA A 47 -18.24 -7.14 23.72
N GLY A 48 -16.93 -7.14 23.40
CA GLY A 48 -15.88 -7.56 24.34
C GLY A 48 -15.28 -8.91 23.97
N GLY A 49 -13.98 -9.08 24.17
CA GLY A 49 -13.29 -10.32 23.87
C GLY A 49 -12.77 -10.44 22.44
N HIS A 50 -12.20 -11.61 22.14
CA HIS A 50 -11.57 -11.93 20.87
C HIS A 50 -11.59 -13.44 20.60
N TYR A 51 -11.38 -13.84 19.35
CA TYR A 51 -11.20 -15.23 18.96
C TYR A 51 -10.02 -15.37 18.01
N VAL A 52 -9.40 -16.56 17.96
CA VAL A 52 -8.33 -16.87 17.01
C VAL A 52 -8.93 -16.91 15.62
N LEU A 53 -8.52 -15.98 14.76
CA LEU A 53 -8.90 -15.96 13.35
C LEU A 53 -8.01 -16.90 12.54
N ALA A 54 -6.71 -16.90 12.86
CA ALA A 54 -5.72 -17.77 12.26
C ALA A 54 -4.61 -18.09 13.26
N GLY A 55 -4.08 -19.31 13.21
CA GLY A 55 -2.97 -19.77 14.05
C GLY A 55 -1.87 -20.40 13.21
N ASN A 56 -0.84 -20.93 13.89
CA ASN A 56 0.37 -21.50 13.26
C ASN A 56 1.14 -20.47 12.42
N LEU A 57 1.21 -19.23 12.90
CA LEU A 57 1.92 -18.11 12.28
C LEU A 57 3.10 -17.70 13.19
N PRO A 58 4.17 -18.52 13.26
CA PRO A 58 5.25 -18.29 14.21
C PRO A 58 5.96 -16.98 13.89
N GLY A 59 6.06 -16.11 14.88
CA GLY A 59 6.67 -14.79 14.72
C GLY A 59 5.76 -13.77 14.02
N VAL A 60 4.45 -13.96 13.94
CA VAL A 60 3.58 -12.96 13.29
C VAL A 60 3.68 -11.60 13.97
N ASP A 61 3.96 -10.55 13.20
CA ASP A 61 4.27 -9.24 13.78
C ASP A 61 3.23 -8.17 13.41
N ASP A 62 2.82 -8.09 12.14
CA ASP A 62 1.78 -7.15 11.71
C ASP A 62 0.74 -7.81 10.79
N VAL A 63 -0.43 -7.18 10.71
CA VAL A 63 -1.62 -7.67 10.00
C VAL A 63 -2.37 -6.54 9.31
N VAL A 64 -2.84 -6.80 8.09
CA VAL A 64 -3.79 -5.94 7.36
C VAL A 64 -4.89 -6.77 6.72
N ARG A 65 -6.02 -6.13 6.40
CA ARG A 65 -7.11 -6.76 5.65
C ARG A 65 -7.44 -5.97 4.39
N THR A 66 -7.39 -6.62 3.24
CA THR A 66 -7.76 -6.02 1.96
C THR A 66 -9.26 -5.76 1.89
N SER A 67 -9.71 -4.89 0.98
CA SER A 67 -11.14 -4.64 0.71
C SER A 67 -11.87 -5.91 0.25
N GLY A 68 -11.16 -6.81 -0.46
CA GLY A 68 -11.64 -8.15 -0.81
C GLY A 68 -11.68 -9.14 0.36
N GLY A 69 -11.30 -8.71 1.57
CA GLY A 69 -11.41 -9.49 2.80
C GLY A 69 -10.23 -10.42 3.11
N HIS A 70 -9.18 -10.43 2.29
CA HIS A 70 -7.97 -11.23 2.53
C HIS A 70 -7.19 -10.68 3.71
N VAL A 71 -6.75 -11.56 4.60
CA VAL A 71 -5.92 -11.22 5.76
C VAL A 71 -4.46 -11.49 5.40
N LEU A 72 -3.66 -10.43 5.40
CA LEU A 72 -2.25 -10.47 5.07
C LEU A 72 -1.43 -10.22 6.33
N VAL A 73 -0.33 -10.96 6.48
CA VAL A 73 0.56 -10.86 7.63
C VAL A 73 2.02 -10.85 7.23
N ILE A 74 2.87 -10.33 8.10
CA ILE A 74 4.32 -10.51 8.02
C ILE A 74 4.81 -11.52 9.04
N LEU A 75 5.80 -12.30 8.61
CA LEU A 75 6.51 -13.28 9.41
C LEU A 75 8.00 -12.93 9.37
N PRO A 76 8.52 -12.10 10.30
CA PRO A 76 9.86 -11.52 10.18
C PRO A 76 10.96 -12.56 10.21
N GLY A 77 10.86 -13.55 11.11
CA GLY A 77 11.80 -14.67 11.18
C GLY A 77 11.83 -15.56 9.93
N GLN A 78 10.84 -15.43 9.04
CA GLN A 78 10.78 -16.15 7.76
C GLN A 78 11.05 -15.24 6.56
N GLY A 79 11.09 -13.91 6.74
CA GLY A 79 11.25 -12.95 5.66
C GLY A 79 10.10 -12.98 4.64
N ARG A 80 8.85 -13.09 5.11
CA ARG A 80 7.67 -13.30 4.24
C ARG A 80 6.54 -12.30 4.51
N LEU A 81 5.89 -11.88 3.42
CA LEU A 81 4.52 -11.38 3.40
C LEU A 81 3.63 -12.53 2.94
N TYR A 82 2.66 -12.91 3.77
CA TYR A 82 1.83 -14.08 3.58
C TYR A 82 0.35 -13.72 3.57
N ASP A 83 -0.38 -14.22 2.59
CA ASP A 83 -1.84 -14.21 2.56
C ASP A 83 -2.35 -15.42 3.32
N VAL A 84 -2.91 -15.18 4.51
CA VAL A 84 -3.46 -16.21 5.39
C VAL A 84 -4.76 -16.78 4.81
N THR A 85 -5.55 -15.96 4.13
CA THR A 85 -6.82 -16.38 3.53
C THR A 85 -6.61 -17.20 2.27
N GLY A 86 -5.69 -16.75 1.40
CA GLY A 86 -5.33 -17.44 0.15
C GLY A 86 -4.27 -18.53 0.31
N HIS A 87 -3.69 -18.68 1.51
CA HIS A 87 -2.60 -19.58 1.83
C HIS A 87 -1.35 -19.44 0.93
N ALA A 88 -1.03 -18.23 0.51
CA ALA A 88 0.02 -17.97 -0.49
C ALA A 88 1.08 -16.97 -0.01
N ASN A 89 2.33 -17.17 -0.44
CA ASN A 89 3.35 -16.14 -0.33
C ASN A 89 3.09 -15.04 -1.34
N LEU A 90 2.99 -13.80 -0.86
CA LEU A 90 2.93 -12.63 -1.74
C LEU A 90 4.33 -12.06 -1.98
N ALA A 91 5.22 -12.17 -0.98
CA ALA A 91 6.63 -11.85 -1.11
C ALA A 91 7.48 -12.72 -0.17
N THR A 92 8.72 -12.99 -0.58
CA THR A 92 9.71 -13.77 0.16
C THR A 92 11.08 -13.11 0.06
N GLY A 93 11.99 -13.42 0.98
CA GLY A 93 13.33 -12.84 1.00
C GLY A 93 13.39 -11.46 1.65
N LEU A 94 12.33 -11.06 2.35
CA LEU A 94 12.29 -9.82 3.11
C LEU A 94 13.25 -9.88 4.30
N ARG A 95 13.88 -8.76 4.64
CA ARG A 95 14.88 -8.59 5.68
C ARG A 95 14.24 -8.00 6.92
N ASN A 96 13.73 -8.87 7.79
CA ASN A 96 13.06 -8.50 9.03
C ASN A 96 11.93 -7.47 8.82
N PRO A 97 10.84 -7.83 8.11
CA PRO A 97 9.68 -6.95 7.96
C PRO A 97 9.10 -6.59 9.34
N GLN A 98 8.61 -5.36 9.53
CA GLN A 98 8.13 -4.85 10.85
C GLN A 98 6.77 -4.12 10.78
N GLY A 99 6.25 -3.87 9.59
CA GLY A 99 5.05 -3.06 9.44
C GLY A 99 4.42 -3.22 8.07
N LEU A 100 3.10 -3.15 8.05
CA LEU A 100 2.25 -3.26 6.88
C LEU A 100 1.36 -2.04 6.71
N GLY A 101 1.16 -1.67 5.45
CA GLY A 101 0.18 -0.66 5.06
C GLY A 101 -0.28 -0.87 3.63
N PHE A 102 -1.27 -0.10 3.22
CA PHE A 102 -1.71 -0.04 1.84
C PHE A 102 -1.40 1.33 1.25
N ASP A 103 -1.08 1.36 -0.05
CA ASP A 103 -1.18 2.58 -0.82
C ASP A 103 -2.63 2.82 -1.29
N GLY A 104 -2.85 3.89 -2.06
CA GLY A 104 -4.19 4.29 -2.50
C GLY A 104 -4.89 3.34 -3.48
N VAL A 105 -4.25 2.24 -3.90
CA VAL A 105 -4.83 1.19 -4.77
C VAL A 105 -4.62 -0.22 -4.18
N GLU A 106 -4.40 -0.30 -2.87
CA GLU A 106 -4.21 -1.54 -2.09
C GLU A 106 -3.02 -2.42 -2.50
N ASN A 107 -1.93 -1.83 -3.02
CA ASN A 107 -0.64 -2.52 -2.97
C ASN A 107 -0.11 -2.51 -1.54
N VAL A 108 0.63 -3.55 -1.17
CA VAL A 108 1.12 -3.70 0.19
C VAL A 108 2.45 -2.97 0.33
N LEU A 109 2.52 -2.05 1.28
CA LEU A 109 3.75 -1.41 1.72
C LEU A 109 4.32 -2.21 2.90
N VAL A 110 5.60 -2.55 2.84
CA VAL A 110 6.27 -3.37 3.85
C VAL A 110 7.55 -2.67 4.30
N THR A 111 7.67 -2.35 5.57
CA THR A 111 8.92 -1.81 6.14
C THR A 111 9.86 -2.95 6.52
N GLU A 112 11.12 -2.90 6.08
CA GLU A 112 12.15 -3.90 6.38
C GLU A 112 13.27 -3.27 7.22
N SER A 113 13.29 -3.56 8.52
CA SER A 113 14.19 -2.87 9.46
C SER A 113 15.66 -3.22 9.20
N ASP A 114 15.96 -4.47 8.86
CA ASP A 114 17.35 -4.90 8.63
C ASP A 114 17.90 -4.42 7.29
N ALA A 115 17.03 -4.05 6.35
CA ALA A 115 17.41 -3.46 5.06
C ALA A 115 17.30 -1.92 5.05
N GLY A 116 16.66 -1.31 6.05
CA GLY A 116 16.46 0.13 6.12
C GLY A 116 15.63 0.69 4.97
N ARG A 117 14.63 -0.06 4.47
CA ARG A 117 13.84 0.32 3.29
C ARG A 117 12.35 0.03 3.44
N LEU A 118 11.58 0.61 2.53
CA LEU A 118 10.16 0.34 2.33
C LEU A 118 9.96 -0.32 0.97
N ASP A 119 9.49 -1.56 0.97
CA ASP A 119 9.16 -2.28 -0.24
C ASP A 119 7.67 -2.16 -0.57
N ARG A 120 7.33 -2.12 -1.86
CA ARG A 120 5.95 -2.14 -2.35
C ARG A 120 5.71 -3.43 -3.12
N VAL A 121 4.82 -4.26 -2.60
CA VAL A 121 4.35 -5.48 -3.26
C VAL A 121 3.11 -5.15 -4.08
N VAL A 122 3.26 -5.18 -5.41
CA VAL A 122 2.18 -4.80 -6.34
C VAL A 122 1.11 -5.90 -6.40
N ARG A 123 -0.11 -5.54 -5.99
CA ARG A 123 -1.32 -6.38 -6.04
C ARG A 123 -2.31 -5.93 -7.11
N THR A 124 -2.25 -4.66 -7.51
CA THR A 124 -3.12 -4.07 -8.53
C THR A 124 -2.25 -3.50 -9.64
N PHE A 125 -1.84 -2.24 -9.52
CA PHE A 125 -0.89 -1.60 -10.41
C PHE A 125 -0.01 -0.59 -9.67
N ALA A 126 1.10 -0.22 -10.30
CA ALA A 126 2.04 0.78 -9.84
C ALA A 126 2.50 1.66 -11.02
N LEU A 127 2.34 2.97 -10.89
CA LEU A 127 3.06 3.97 -11.70
C LEU A 127 4.56 3.91 -11.43
N GLU A 128 5.34 3.79 -12.51
CA GLU A 128 6.79 3.87 -12.53
C GLU A 128 7.20 5.30 -12.89
N GLN A 129 7.75 6.01 -11.92
CA GLN A 129 8.15 7.40 -12.08
C GLN A 129 9.66 7.54 -12.30
N PRO A 130 10.12 8.54 -13.07
CA PRO A 130 11.53 8.83 -13.19
C PRO A 130 12.16 9.15 -11.83
N THR A 131 13.34 8.60 -11.55
CA THR A 131 14.08 8.80 -10.29
C THR A 131 14.99 10.03 -10.32
N SER A 132 15.23 10.60 -11.50
CA SER A 132 16.05 11.79 -11.71
C SER A 132 15.22 12.96 -12.23
N VAL A 133 15.74 14.18 -12.06
CA VAL A 133 15.15 15.38 -12.66
C VAL A 133 15.23 15.26 -14.19
N GLN A 134 14.08 15.31 -14.86
CA GLN A 134 13.99 15.24 -16.31
C GLN A 134 14.40 16.58 -16.93
N ARG A 135 15.22 16.55 -17.99
CA ARG A 135 15.48 17.74 -18.82
C ARG A 135 14.63 17.63 -20.08
N LEU A 136 13.71 18.57 -20.26
CA LEU A 136 12.68 18.50 -21.30
C LEU A 136 12.97 19.52 -22.40
N ALA A 137 12.81 19.10 -23.65
CA ALA A 137 12.65 20.05 -24.74
C ALA A 137 11.26 20.71 -24.68
N PRO A 138 11.05 21.87 -25.33
CA PRO A 138 9.72 22.45 -25.47
C PRO A 138 8.70 21.43 -25.96
N ASP A 139 7.54 21.37 -25.30
CA ASP A 139 6.42 20.47 -25.58
C ASP A 139 6.69 18.96 -25.43
N GLN A 140 7.85 18.57 -24.89
CA GLN A 140 8.19 17.16 -24.67
C GLN A 140 7.27 16.53 -23.61
N THR A 141 6.69 15.37 -23.94
CA THR A 141 5.90 14.57 -23.00
C THR A 141 6.79 13.73 -22.09
N VAL A 142 6.26 13.41 -20.90
CA VAL A 142 6.84 12.45 -19.97
C VAL A 142 5.91 11.25 -19.89
N CYS A 143 6.49 10.05 -20.07
CA CYS A 143 5.77 8.79 -19.97
C CYS A 143 6.08 8.12 -18.62
N LEU A 144 5.05 7.87 -17.84
CA LEU A 144 5.13 7.09 -16.61
C LEU A 144 4.72 5.66 -16.94
N GLY A 145 5.57 4.69 -16.65
CA GLY A 145 5.24 3.27 -16.86
C GLY A 145 4.11 2.81 -15.92
N ILE A 146 3.39 1.78 -16.30
CA ILE A 146 2.42 1.10 -15.43
C ILE A 146 2.84 -0.36 -15.29
N LEU A 147 3.33 -0.71 -14.11
CA LEU A 147 3.51 -2.09 -13.68
C LEU A 147 2.18 -2.64 -13.18
N ARG A 148 1.70 -3.76 -13.72
CA ARG A 148 0.47 -4.44 -13.27
C ARG A 148 0.79 -5.75 -12.58
N ALA A 149 0.06 -6.06 -11.52
CA ALA A 149 0.10 -7.38 -10.92
C ALA A 149 -0.46 -8.43 -11.91
N PRO A 150 0.01 -9.69 -11.84
CA PRO A 150 -0.53 -10.77 -12.65
C PRO A 150 -2.07 -10.87 -12.52
N GLY A 151 -2.76 -10.85 -13.66
CA GLY A 151 -4.22 -10.96 -13.72
C GLY A 151 -4.99 -9.65 -13.53
N TYR A 152 -4.34 -8.56 -13.10
CA TYR A 152 -5.01 -7.26 -12.94
C TYR A 152 -5.18 -6.56 -14.30
N LYS A 153 -6.41 -6.53 -14.80
CA LYS A 153 -6.75 -6.03 -16.16
C LYS A 153 -7.65 -4.79 -16.16
N ASP A 154 -7.98 -4.26 -14.99
CA ASP A 154 -8.87 -3.13 -14.89
C ASP A 154 -8.30 -1.91 -15.61
N GLN A 155 -9.18 -1.18 -16.26
CA GLN A 155 -8.82 0.07 -16.91
C GLN A 155 -8.34 1.09 -15.87
N VAL A 156 -7.42 1.94 -16.33
CA VAL A 156 -6.92 3.06 -15.56
C VAL A 156 -7.12 4.33 -16.37
N ALA A 157 -7.35 5.45 -15.69
CA ALA A 157 -7.52 6.76 -16.32
C ALA A 157 -6.83 7.83 -15.48
N ILE A 158 -6.31 8.88 -16.13
CA ILE A 158 -5.84 10.06 -15.40
C ILE A 158 -7.07 10.75 -14.81
N GLU A 159 -7.12 10.82 -13.49
CA GLU A 159 -8.15 11.59 -12.78
C GLU A 159 -7.77 13.06 -12.69
N GLN A 160 -6.48 13.33 -12.45
CA GLN A 160 -5.98 14.68 -12.29
C GLN A 160 -4.50 14.74 -12.66
N ALA A 161 -4.09 15.87 -13.23
CA ALA A 161 -2.69 16.26 -13.34
C ALA A 161 -2.50 17.68 -12.78
N VAL A 162 -1.37 17.90 -12.13
CA VAL A 162 -0.95 19.20 -11.60
C VAL A 162 0.39 19.55 -12.22
N ASN A 163 0.52 20.77 -12.75
CA ASN A 163 1.67 21.23 -13.55
C ASN A 163 1.96 20.36 -14.78
N ALA A 164 0.94 19.72 -15.33
CA ALA A 164 1.00 19.01 -16.59
C ALA A 164 -0.38 18.94 -17.25
N ASP A 165 -0.41 18.97 -18.57
CA ASP A 165 -1.58 18.72 -19.41
C ASP A 165 -1.63 17.25 -19.81
N TYR A 166 -2.83 16.75 -20.11
CA TYR A 166 -3.05 15.38 -20.58
C TYR A 166 -4.29 15.29 -21.47
N ASP A 167 -4.35 14.24 -22.29
CA ASP A 167 -5.55 13.92 -23.05
C ASP A 167 -6.49 13.05 -22.20
N PRO A 168 -7.67 13.55 -21.77
CA PRO A 168 -8.61 12.78 -20.97
C PRO A 168 -9.27 11.63 -21.75
N ALA A 169 -9.19 11.62 -23.09
CA ALA A 169 -9.69 10.55 -23.93
C ALA A 169 -8.64 9.46 -24.23
N ALA A 170 -7.38 9.64 -23.80
CA ALA A 170 -6.33 8.68 -24.03
C ALA A 170 -6.64 7.34 -23.34
N THR A 171 -6.57 6.26 -24.11
CA THR A 171 -6.67 4.91 -23.56
C THR A 171 -5.34 4.50 -22.96
N ILE A 172 -5.35 4.16 -21.67
CA ILE A 172 -4.13 3.85 -20.91
C ILE A 172 -4.00 2.35 -20.72
N LEU A 173 -2.97 1.76 -21.33
CA LEU A 173 -2.69 0.33 -21.24
C LEU A 173 -1.48 0.06 -20.32
N ASP A 174 -0.30 0.50 -20.76
CA ASP A 174 1.01 0.24 -20.15
C ASP A 174 1.74 1.51 -19.69
N ARG A 175 1.28 2.70 -20.08
CA ARG A 175 1.92 3.97 -19.75
C ARG A 175 0.95 5.13 -19.69
N VAL A 176 1.28 6.11 -18.86
CA VAL A 176 0.58 7.38 -18.72
C VAL A 176 1.43 8.48 -19.33
N GLU A 177 0.91 9.18 -20.32
CA GLU A 177 1.61 10.28 -20.98
C GLU A 177 1.03 11.61 -20.52
N VAL A 178 1.91 12.50 -20.06
CA VAL A 178 1.56 13.86 -19.68
C VAL A 178 2.54 14.85 -20.31
N ARG A 179 2.07 16.05 -20.62
CA ARG A 179 2.92 17.15 -21.07
C ARG A 179 3.12 18.14 -19.91
N PRO A 180 4.29 18.19 -19.26
CA PRO A 180 4.55 19.16 -18.22
C PRO A 180 4.36 20.59 -18.74
N VAL A 181 3.79 21.45 -17.89
CA VAL A 181 3.73 22.89 -18.21
C VAL A 181 5.13 23.48 -18.16
N ARG A 182 5.35 24.64 -18.80
CA ARG A 182 6.66 25.30 -18.82
C ARG A 182 7.19 25.57 -17.41
N CYS A 183 8.46 25.25 -17.15
CA CYS A 183 9.06 25.44 -15.84
C CYS A 183 9.78 26.79 -15.72
N PHE A 184 9.37 27.61 -14.76
CA PHE A 184 10.00 28.91 -14.47
C PHE A 184 10.92 28.89 -13.24
N LEU A 185 11.14 27.71 -12.67
CA LEU A 185 12.02 27.48 -11.52
C LEU A 185 13.25 26.67 -11.95
N PRO A 186 14.31 26.58 -11.13
CA PRO A 186 15.44 25.69 -11.41
C PRO A 186 15.01 24.22 -11.59
N VAL A 187 13.96 23.81 -10.87
CA VAL A 187 13.28 22.51 -10.97
C VAL A 187 11.81 22.71 -10.62
N CYS A 188 10.91 22.12 -11.42
CA CYS A 188 9.48 22.03 -11.15
C CYS A 188 9.09 20.60 -10.82
N VAL A 189 7.92 20.42 -10.19
CA VAL A 189 7.35 19.11 -9.90
C VAL A 189 5.97 19.04 -10.54
N ALA A 190 5.75 17.98 -11.31
CA ALA A 190 4.43 17.59 -11.79
C ALA A 190 3.90 16.41 -10.98
N SER A 191 2.59 16.35 -10.82
CA SER A 191 1.92 15.23 -10.15
C SER A 191 0.78 14.72 -11.02
N VAL A 192 0.63 13.39 -11.06
CA VAL A 192 -0.41 12.72 -11.83
C VAL A 192 -1.12 11.73 -10.92
N ALA A 193 -2.44 11.87 -10.81
CA ALA A 193 -3.32 10.95 -10.11
C ALA A 193 -4.03 10.07 -11.14
N VAL A 194 -3.89 8.75 -10.98
CA VAL A 194 -4.42 7.73 -11.88
C VAL A 194 -5.40 6.86 -11.10
N ARG A 195 -6.64 6.83 -11.58
CA ARG A 195 -7.73 6.09 -10.98
C ARG A 195 -7.93 4.75 -11.65
N SER A 196 -8.30 3.76 -10.85
CA SER A 196 -8.87 2.49 -11.27
C SER A 196 -10.05 2.13 -10.34
N PRO A 197 -10.77 1.02 -10.61
CA PRO A 197 -11.74 0.48 -9.65
C PRO A 197 -11.13 0.15 -8.27
N ALA A 198 -9.83 -0.16 -8.20
CA ALA A 198 -9.12 -0.45 -6.96
C ALA A 198 -8.76 0.80 -6.14
N GLY A 199 -8.83 2.01 -6.72
CA GLY A 199 -8.56 3.25 -6.03
C GLY A 199 -7.78 4.27 -6.87
N ILE A 200 -6.97 5.09 -6.21
CA ILE A 200 -6.19 6.16 -6.85
C ILE A 200 -4.72 5.99 -6.50
N GLN A 201 -3.87 5.97 -7.52
CA GLN A 201 -2.43 6.06 -7.33
C GLN A 201 -1.93 7.42 -7.79
N VAL A 202 -1.03 8.02 -7.01
CA VAL A 202 -0.36 9.27 -7.37
C VAL A 202 1.11 8.98 -7.71
N ALA A 203 1.60 9.62 -8.76
CA ALA A 203 3.02 9.72 -9.08
C ALA A 203 3.45 11.19 -9.10
N GLN A 204 4.73 11.41 -8.82
CA GLN A 204 5.36 12.72 -8.90
C GLN A 204 6.71 12.60 -9.61
N PHE A 205 7.03 13.58 -10.44
CA PHE A 205 8.35 13.66 -11.06
C PHE A 205 8.82 15.10 -11.15
N ALA A 206 10.14 15.25 -11.02
CA ALA A 206 10.81 16.53 -11.12
C ALA A 206 11.29 16.76 -12.56
N TYR A 207 11.23 18.00 -13.04
CA TYR A 207 11.66 18.37 -14.38
C TYR A 207 12.19 19.81 -14.47
N ARG A 208 12.88 20.11 -15.58
CA ARG A 208 13.32 21.44 -16.00
C ARG A 208 13.36 21.53 -17.53
N ASP A 209 13.31 22.74 -18.05
CA ASP A 209 13.46 23.06 -19.48
C ASP A 209 14.94 23.25 -19.87
#